data_AF-X1N909-F1
#
_entry.id   AF-X1N909-F1
#
_cell.length_a   1.000
_cell.length_b   1.000
_cell.length_c   1.000
_cell.angle_alpha   90.00
_cell.angle_beta   90.00
_cell.angle_gamma   90.00
#
_symmetry.space_group_name_H-M   'P 1'
#
loop_
_entity.id
_entity.type
_entity.pdbx_description
1 polymer ?
#
loop_
_entity_poly.entity_id
_entity_poly.type
_entity_poly.pdbx_seq_one_letter_code
_entity_poly.pdbx_strand_id
1 'polypeptide(L)' 'MAEQPNELKKLVAIATDLELSAQLRTKAIELVGNIGTHDALLALLDLAANERLIPEERALSLKYAREIIIKSGH' A
#
# COMPACT_ATOMS: atom_id res chain seq x y z
N MET A 1 -4.09 -1.43 22.65
CA MET A 1 -3.38 -0.76 21.55
C MET A 1 -4.03 -1.25 20.26
N ALA A 2 -4.92 -0.46 19.66
CA ALA A 2 -5.80 -0.89 18.55
C ALA A 2 -5.84 0.15 17.41
N GLU A 3 -4.75 0.89 17.22
CA GLU A 3 -4.71 2.09 16.38
C GLU A 3 -4.18 1.79 14.96
N GLN A 4 -3.21 0.86 14.86
CA GLN A 4 -2.61 0.41 13.60
C GLN A 4 -3.61 -0.18 12.57
N PRO A 5 -4.58 -1.04 12.93
CA PRO A 5 -5.51 -1.61 11.95
C PRO A 5 -6.47 -0.55 11.36
N ASN A 6 -6.68 0.56 12.07
CA ASN A 6 -7.53 1.66 11.58
C ASN A 6 -6.77 2.59 10.62
N GLU A 7 -5.48 2.79 10.86
CA GLU A 7 -4.63 3.61 10.00
C GLU A 7 -4.36 2.96 8.64
N LEU A 8 -4.05 1.66 8.63
CA LEU A 8 -3.87 0.91 7.38
C LEU A 8 -5.11 1.00 6.47
N LYS A 9 -6.31 0.79 7.05
CA LYS A 9 -7.57 0.87 6.28
C LYS A 9 -7.79 2.24 5.65
N LYS A 10 -7.48 3.32 6.37
CA LYS A 10 -7.60 4.69 5.84
C LYS A 10 -6.63 4.93 4.69
N LEU A 11 -5.38 4.50 4.82
CA LEU A 11 -4.38 4.65 3.78
C LEU A 11 -4.73 3.85 2.52
N VAL A 12 -5.25 2.62 2.67
CA VAL A 12 -5.72 1.80 1.54
C VAL A 12 -6.93 2.45 0.85
N ALA A 13 -7.86 3.02 1.62
CA ALA A 13 -8.99 3.76 1.04
C ALA A 13 -8.50 4.94 0.20
N ILE A 14 -7.53 5.72 0.69
CA ILE A 14 -6.91 6.81 -0.07
C ILE A 14 -6.19 6.27 -1.32
N ALA A 15 -5.42 5.19 -1.18
CA ALA A 15 -4.65 4.60 -2.28
C ALA A 15 -5.52 4.01 -3.41
N THR A 16 -6.81 3.74 -3.15
CA THR A 16 -7.75 3.18 -4.14
C THR A 16 -8.76 4.19 -4.67
N ASP A 17 -8.79 5.40 -4.12
CA ASP A 17 -9.73 6.45 -4.51
C ASP A 17 -9.28 7.16 -5.79
N LEU A 18 -9.92 6.81 -6.90
CA LEU A 18 -9.62 7.36 -8.22
C LEU A 18 -10.07 8.83 -8.38
N GLU A 19 -10.87 9.37 -7.46
CA GLU A 19 -11.24 10.79 -7.44
C GLU A 19 -10.10 11.65 -6.86
N LEU A 20 -9.16 11.03 -6.14
CA LEU A 20 -7.96 11.68 -5.65
C LEU A 20 -6.87 11.77 -6.72
N SER A 21 -5.92 12.69 -6.53
CA SER A 21 -4.77 12.80 -7.43
C SER A 21 -3.86 11.57 -7.33
N ALA A 22 -3.22 11.21 -8.44
CA ALA A 22 -2.23 10.14 -8.48
C ALA A 22 -1.09 10.36 -7.47
N GLN A 23 -0.70 11.63 -7.23
CA GLN A 23 0.27 11.99 -6.21
C GLN A 23 -0.18 11.60 -4.80
N LEU A 24 -1.45 11.85 -4.47
CA LEU A 24 -2.00 11.54 -3.14
C LEU A 24 -2.12 10.02 -2.93
N ARG A 25 -2.58 9.29 -3.96
CA ARG A 25 -2.61 7.82 -3.94
C ARG A 25 -1.21 7.23 -3.80
N THR A 26 -0.26 7.74 -4.58
CA THR A 26 1.16 7.34 -4.49
C THR A 26 1.70 7.54 -3.08
N LYS A 27 1.44 8.70 -2.46
CA LYS A 27 1.83 8.98 -1.08
C LYS A 27 1.22 8.00 -0.08
N ALA A 28 -0.06 7.65 -0.27
CA ALA A 28 -0.72 6.67 0.58
C ALA A 28 -0.07 5.28 0.45
N ILE A 29 0.29 4.85 -0.77
CA ILE A 29 1.01 3.58 -1.01
C ILE A 29 2.35 3.57 -0.27
N GLU A 30 3.13 4.65 -0.32
CA GLU A 30 4.39 4.77 0.44
C GLU A 30 4.16 4.61 1.95
N LEU A 31 3.13 5.26 2.48
CA LEU A 31 2.79 5.17 3.90
C LEU A 31 2.35 3.77 4.30
N VAL A 32 1.59 3.05 3.46
CA VAL A 32 1.27 1.64 3.67
C VAL A 32 2.55 0.80 3.72
N GLY A 33 3.46 1.01 2.77
CA GLY A 33 4.77 0.33 2.76
C GLY A 33 5.59 0.53 4.02
N ASN A 34 5.53 1.73 4.60
CA ASN A 34 6.27 2.07 5.82
C ASN A 34 5.69 1.43 7.09
N ILE A 35 4.43 0.94 7.08
CA ILE A 35 3.85 0.22 8.22
C ILE A 35 4.60 -1.09 8.47
N GLY A 36 5.04 -1.77 7.42
CA GLY A 36 5.94 -2.93 7.54
C GLY A 36 5.35 -4.17 8.22
N THR A 37 4.02 -4.31 8.29
CA THR A 37 3.33 -5.47 8.86
C THR A 37 2.84 -6.44 7.79
N HIS A 38 2.47 -7.65 8.19
CA HIS A 38 1.85 -8.63 7.29
C HIS A 38 0.56 -8.11 6.65
N ASP A 39 -0.30 -7.42 7.40
CA ASP A 39 -1.52 -6.80 6.84
C ASP A 39 -1.19 -5.72 5.79
N ALA A 40 -0.12 -4.94 6.01
CA ALA A 40 0.34 -3.96 5.02
C ALA A 40 0.87 -4.65 3.75
N LEU A 41 1.57 -5.77 3.89
CA LEU A 41 1.99 -6.59 2.75
C LEU A 41 0.79 -7.07 1.92
N LEU A 42 -0.22 -7.65 2.56
CA LEU A 42 -1.43 -8.11 1.87
C LEU A 42 -2.11 -6.94 1.12
N ALA A 43 -2.28 -5.80 1.79
CA ALA A 43 -2.86 -4.62 1.17
C ALA A 43 -2.06 -4.12 -0.05
N LEU A 44 -0.73 -4.16 -0.02
CA LEU A 44 0.12 -3.78 -1.16
C LEU A 44 -0.02 -4.77 -2.32
N LEU A 45 -0.20 -6.06 -2.05
CA LEU A 45 -0.44 -7.05 -3.10
C LEU A 45 -1.82 -6.86 -3.76
N ASP A 46 -2.85 -6.54 -2.97
CA ASP A 46 -4.17 -6.15 -3.51
C ASP A 46 -4.08 -4.89 -4.38
N LEU A 47 -3.33 -3.87 -3.95
CA LEU A 47 -3.09 -2.65 -4.72
C LEU A 47 -2.34 -2.93 -6.02
N ALA A 48 -1.34 -3.81 -6.01
CA ALA A 48 -0.62 -4.22 -7.21
C ALA A 48 -1.50 -4.97 -8.22
N ALA A 49 -2.46 -5.76 -7.72
CA ALA A 49 -3.43 -6.47 -8.52
C ALA A 49 -4.57 -5.58 -9.04
N ASN A 50 -4.75 -4.37 -8.49
CA ASN A 50 -5.82 -3.46 -8.87
C ASN A 50 -5.57 -2.84 -10.26
N GLU A 51 -6.25 -3.35 -11.28
CA GLU A 51 -6.14 -2.92 -12.68
C GLU A 51 -6.64 -1.49 -12.94
N ARG A 52 -7.35 -0.89 -11.97
CA ARG A 52 -7.84 0.49 -12.09
C ARG A 52 -6.77 1.53 -11.74
N LEU A 53 -5.72 1.12 -11.03
CA LEU A 53 -4.57 1.98 -10.71
C LEU A 53 -3.62 2.06 -11.89
N ILE A 54 -2.87 3.16 -11.98
CA ILE A 54 -1.90 3.32 -13.07
C ILE A 54 -0.72 2.35 -12.88
N PRO A 55 0.00 1.98 -13.95
CA PRO A 55 1.12 1.03 -13.87
C PRO A 55 2.19 1.41 -12.84
N GLU A 56 2.44 2.71 -12.65
CA GLU A 56 3.42 3.22 -11.69
C GLU A 56 3.02 2.96 -10.23
N GLU A 57 1.74 3.14 -9.89
CA GLU A 57 1.20 2.86 -8.55
C GLU A 57 1.25 1.37 -8.22
N ARG A 58 0.93 0.53 -9.22
CA ARG A 58 0.99 -0.93 -9.10
C ARG A 58 2.43 -1.42 -8.93
N ALA A 59 3.35 -0.87 -9.72
CA ALA A 59 4.79 -1.17 -9.60
C ALA A 59 5.36 -0.73 -8.25
N LEU A 60 4.95 0.46 -7.77
CA LEU A 60 5.34 0.96 -6.45
C LEU A 60 4.83 0.05 -5.32
N SER A 61 3.59 -0.44 -5.43
CA SER A 61 3.00 -1.36 -4.46
C SER A 61 3.79 -2.67 -4.39
N LEU A 62 4.17 -3.25 -5.54
CA LEU A 62 5.05 -4.43 -5.60
C LEU A 62 6.43 -4.18 -5.00
N LYS A 63 7.02 -3.00 -5.25
CA LYS A 63 8.30 -2.62 -4.68
C LYS A 63 8.25 -2.66 -3.14
N TYR A 64 7.26 -1.99 -2.55
CA TYR A 64 7.11 -1.98 -1.09
C TYR A 64 6.77 -3.35 -0.52
N ALA A 65 5.90 -4.14 -1.18
CA ALA A 65 5.60 -5.51 -0.78
C ALA A 65 6.88 -6.36 -0.69
N ARG A 66 7.75 -6.26 -1.71
CA ARG A 66 9.06 -6.92 -1.72
C ARG A 66 9.96 -6.44 -0.58
N GLU A 67 9.98 -5.14 -0.29
CA GLU A 67 10.77 -4.59 0.82
C GLU A 67 10.31 -5.11 2.19
N ILE A 68 8.99 -5.27 2.40
CA ILE A 68 8.46 -5.86 3.64
C ILE A 68 8.97 -7.31 3.77
N ILE A 69 8.84 -8.13 2.72
CA ILE A 69 9.29 -9.53 2.75
C ILE A 69 10.79 -9.63 3.09
N ILE A 70 11.63 -8.83 2.42
CA ILE A 70 13.08 -8.81 2.65
C ILE A 70 13.42 -8.42 4.09
N LYS A 71 12.75 -7.39 4.63
CA LYS A 71 12.98 -6.92 6.00
C LYS A 71 12.49 -7.92 7.05
N SER A 72 11.40 -8.64 6.77
CA SER A 72 10.86 -9.66 7.66
C SER A 72 11.65 -10.97 7.67
N GLY A 73 12.66 -11.13 6.79
CA GLY A 73 13.55 -12.30 6.78
C GLY A 73 12.89 -13.59 6.28
N HIS A 74 11.81 -13.47 5.50
CA HIS A 74 11.19 -14.60 4.80
C HIS A 74 11.93 -14.95 3.51
#